data_AF-A0A8J2TL24-F1
#
_entry.id   AF-A0A8J2TL24-F1
#
_cell.length_a   1.000
_cell.length_b   1.000
_cell.length_c   1.000
_cell.angle_alpha   90.00
_cell.angle_beta   90.00
_cell.angle_gamma   90.00
#
_symmetry.space_group_name_H-M   'P 1'
#
loop_
_entity.id
_entity.type
_entity.pdbx_description
1 polymer ?
#
loop_
_entity_poly.entity_id
_entity_poly.type
_entity_poly.pdbx_seq_one_letter_code
_entity_poly.pdbx_strand_id
1 'polypeptide(L)'
;MKRKATAGLLLLSILLTATIFGTWAYFSKTFKSEDNIAKAAVFDVDVVNKDGETIADADFDLDEDLYPGMETKEVYQFDIQRNNTELPLEYEVNLKKEGELFKEGSPVVITIERNVEGKWVEAEPELKFVPNSDVEQFRILADWPHSDNDIDFQGLTGKIHLQVIAKQTDGEEPAGPPYYTGAIEFKVTPNGRTYKTSNKEIDFYLNDDGEKVIEVSMGDGEADDPNAFENKVGDFRIVEEDGWFRVYTEKEYYASETQMWRVRPDAVDVSKAGVIRLAKVLGPYLSIESKELYDWYVGKK
;
A
#
# COMPACT_ATOMS: atom_id res chain seq x y z
N MET A 1 2.09 -64.74 63.24
CA MET A 1 2.26 -63.41 62.57
C MET A 1 2.65 -63.61 61.10
N LYS A 2 1.72 -63.89 60.16
CA LYS A 2 2.01 -63.97 58.70
C LYS A 2 0.78 -63.71 57.80
N ARG A 3 -0.10 -62.76 58.14
CA ARG A 3 -1.27 -62.42 57.29
C ARG A 3 -1.56 -60.92 57.11
N LYS A 4 -0.68 -60.04 57.60
CA LYS A 4 -0.87 -58.58 57.48
C LYS A 4 0.14 -57.88 56.55
N ALA A 5 1.15 -58.59 56.05
CA ALA A 5 2.21 -58.01 55.23
C ALA A 5 1.96 -58.07 53.70
N THR A 6 1.02 -58.90 53.24
CA THR A 6 0.76 -59.11 51.80
C THR A 6 -0.28 -58.17 51.20
N ALA A 7 -1.13 -57.52 52.02
CA ALA A 7 -2.11 -56.55 51.53
C ALA A 7 -1.52 -55.15 51.28
N GLY A 8 -0.46 -54.78 52.02
CA GLY A 8 0.18 -53.46 51.87
C GLY A 8 1.03 -53.31 50.60
N LEU A 9 1.62 -54.40 50.11
CA LEU A 9 2.47 -54.34 48.91
C LEU A 9 1.67 -54.26 47.60
N LEU A 10 0.45 -54.82 47.59
CA LEU A 10 -0.43 -54.86 46.41
C LEU A 10 -1.22 -53.56 46.23
N LEU A 11 -1.48 -52.84 47.33
CA LEU A 11 -2.05 -51.49 47.31
C LEU A 11 -1.02 -50.43 46.87
N LEU A 12 0.27 -50.63 47.17
CA LEU A 12 1.32 -49.70 46.75
C LEU A 12 1.67 -49.84 45.26
N SER A 13 1.55 -51.04 44.68
CA SER A 13 1.82 -51.27 43.25
C SER A 13 0.68 -50.82 42.32
N ILE A 14 -0.57 -50.77 42.81
CA ILE A 14 -1.71 -50.19 42.08
C ILE A 14 -1.70 -48.65 42.18
N LEU A 15 -1.20 -48.09 43.28
CA LEU A 15 -1.08 -46.63 43.42
C LEU A 15 0.01 -46.02 42.52
N LEU A 16 1.06 -46.78 42.17
CA LEU A 16 2.19 -46.32 41.34
C LEU A 16 1.95 -46.45 39.83
N THR A 17 0.93 -47.18 39.39
CA THR A 17 0.58 -47.30 37.95
C THR A 17 -0.47 -46.28 37.49
N ALA A 18 -1.09 -45.52 38.39
CA ALA A 18 -2.10 -44.52 38.06
C ALA A 18 -1.56 -43.08 37.89
N THR A 19 -0.28 -42.82 38.16
CA THR A 19 0.28 -41.44 38.15
C THR A 19 1.15 -41.09 36.95
N ILE A 20 1.18 -41.91 35.89
CA ILE A 20 1.84 -41.57 34.60
C ILE A 20 0.85 -41.58 33.43
N PHE A 21 -0.40 -41.22 33.69
CA PHE A 21 -1.23 -40.54 32.69
C PHE A 21 -1.49 -39.13 33.21
N GLY A 22 -0.39 -38.37 33.34
CA GLY A 22 -0.47 -36.93 33.38
C GLY A 22 -1.19 -36.50 32.13
N THR A 23 -2.46 -36.15 32.31
CA THR A 23 -3.31 -35.39 31.42
C THR A 23 -2.46 -34.59 30.43
N TRP A 24 -2.38 -35.09 29.19
CA TRP A 24 -2.23 -34.20 28.06
C TRP A 24 -3.49 -33.33 28.08
N ALA A 25 -3.45 -32.26 28.86
CA ALA A 25 -4.32 -31.13 28.60
C ALA A 25 -3.93 -30.69 27.20
N TYR A 26 -4.70 -31.18 26.21
CA TYR A 26 -4.89 -30.47 24.97
C TYR A 26 -5.09 -29.01 25.38
N PHE A 27 -4.08 -28.18 25.20
CA PHE A 27 -4.25 -26.73 25.26
C PHE A 27 -5.10 -26.37 24.04
N SER A 28 -6.39 -26.68 24.12
CA SER A 28 -7.40 -26.05 23.30
C SER A 28 -7.64 -24.69 23.93
N LYS A 29 -6.86 -23.71 23.49
CA LYS A 29 -7.16 -22.31 23.77
C LYS A 29 -8.32 -21.93 22.85
N THR A 30 -9.54 -22.06 23.35
CA THR A 30 -10.70 -21.47 22.69
C THR A 30 -10.60 -19.96 22.85
N PHE A 31 -10.20 -19.27 21.80
CA PHE A 31 -10.36 -17.82 21.73
C PHE A 31 -11.84 -17.51 21.55
N LYS A 32 -12.49 -16.98 22.58
CA LYS A 32 -13.65 -16.13 22.38
C LYS A 32 -13.13 -14.70 22.32
N SER A 33 -13.07 -14.14 21.12
CA SER A 33 -13.05 -12.69 21.02
C SER A 33 -14.45 -12.19 21.36
N GLU A 34 -14.67 -11.76 22.60
CA GLU A 34 -15.96 -11.17 22.94
C GLU A 34 -16.13 -9.75 22.37
N ASP A 35 -15.07 -9.19 21.74
CA ASP A 35 -15.09 -7.89 21.05
C ASP A 35 -14.22 -7.84 19.78
N ASN A 36 -14.27 -8.86 18.91
CA ASN A 36 -13.74 -8.70 17.55
C ASN A 36 -14.71 -7.84 16.73
N ILE A 37 -14.56 -6.52 16.80
CA ILE A 37 -15.20 -5.61 15.86
C ILE A 37 -14.37 -5.63 14.57
N ALA A 38 -14.74 -6.51 13.65
CA ALA A 38 -14.32 -6.38 12.26
C ALA A 38 -14.96 -5.10 11.71
N LYS A 39 -14.17 -4.02 11.56
CA LYS A 39 -14.62 -2.83 10.85
C LYS A 39 -14.43 -3.10 9.36
N ALA A 40 -15.52 -2.99 8.59
CA ALA A 40 -15.40 -2.90 7.15
C ALA A 40 -14.52 -1.69 6.80
N ALA A 41 -13.78 -1.77 5.70
CA ALA A 41 -13.09 -0.61 5.19
C ALA A 41 -14.10 0.53 5.00
N VAL A 42 -13.75 1.72 5.48
CA VAL A 42 -14.59 2.90 5.32
C VAL A 42 -14.41 3.37 3.89
N PHE A 43 -15.48 3.25 3.10
CA PHE A 43 -15.57 3.84 1.77
C PHE A 43 -16.39 5.11 1.90
N ASP A 44 -15.71 6.24 1.79
CA ASP A 44 -16.19 7.58 2.07
C ASP A 44 -15.52 8.51 1.05
N VAL A 45 -16.22 8.70 -0.07
CA VAL A 45 -15.86 9.64 -1.13
C VAL A 45 -17.05 10.56 -1.31
N ASP A 46 -16.80 11.86 -1.27
CA ASP A 46 -17.83 12.87 -1.53
C ASP A 46 -17.43 13.76 -2.71
N VAL A 47 -18.42 14.29 -3.43
CA VAL A 47 -18.21 15.25 -4.51
C VAL A 47 -18.91 16.54 -4.09
N VAL A 48 -18.14 17.62 -3.96
CA VAL A 48 -18.65 18.89 -3.43
C VAL A 48 -18.46 20.03 -4.42
N ASN A 49 -19.32 21.04 -4.33
CA ASN A 49 -19.16 22.27 -5.11
C ASN A 49 -18.05 23.17 -4.53
N LYS A 50 -17.77 24.30 -5.19
CA LYS A 50 -16.79 25.30 -4.71
C LYS A 50 -17.05 25.84 -3.30
N ASP A 51 -18.29 25.74 -2.81
CA ASP A 51 -18.72 26.21 -1.49
C ASP A 51 -18.64 25.09 -0.43
N GLY A 52 -18.25 23.88 -0.84
CA GLY A 52 -18.08 22.71 0.02
C GLY A 52 -19.37 21.92 0.28
N GLU A 53 -20.43 22.16 -0.48
CA GLU A 53 -21.71 21.46 -0.35
C GLU A 53 -21.74 20.21 -1.23
N THR A 54 -22.17 19.07 -0.67
CA THR A 54 -22.34 17.79 -1.39
C THR A 54 -23.25 17.95 -2.60
N ILE A 55 -22.77 17.49 -3.75
CA ILE A 55 -23.49 17.48 -5.02
C ILE A 55 -24.23 16.15 -5.14
N ALA A 56 -25.55 16.20 -5.25
CA ALA A 56 -26.38 15.02 -5.55
C ALA A 56 -26.45 14.76 -7.06
N ASP A 57 -27.07 13.64 -7.47
CA ASP A 57 -27.38 13.36 -8.88
C ASP A 57 -28.14 14.55 -9.51
N ALA A 58 -27.45 15.37 -10.29
CA ALA A 58 -27.99 16.59 -10.86
C ALA A 58 -27.51 16.75 -12.31
N ASP A 59 -28.44 17.15 -13.18
CA ASP A 59 -28.09 17.67 -14.50
C ASP A 59 -27.70 19.14 -14.32
N PHE A 60 -26.50 19.50 -14.78
CA PHE A 60 -26.07 20.90 -14.80
C PHE A 60 -26.67 21.57 -16.04
N ASP A 61 -27.51 22.58 -15.81
CA ASP A 61 -27.96 23.48 -16.85
C ASP A 61 -26.98 24.64 -16.95
N LEU A 62 -26.61 25.01 -18.18
CA LEU A 62 -25.89 26.25 -18.43
C LEU A 62 -26.93 27.37 -18.32
N ASP A 63 -27.26 27.75 -17.09
CA ASP A 63 -28.26 28.76 -16.72
C ASP A 63 -27.87 30.19 -17.17
N GLU A 64 -26.88 30.30 -18.05
CA GLU A 64 -26.25 31.55 -18.48
C GLU A 64 -26.27 31.69 -19.99
N ASP A 65 -26.51 32.92 -20.45
CA ASP A 65 -26.47 33.27 -21.86
C ASP A 65 -25.05 33.09 -22.41
N LEU A 66 -24.78 31.97 -23.08
CA LEU A 66 -23.61 31.83 -23.93
C LEU A 66 -23.83 32.65 -25.21
N TYR A 67 -22.84 33.45 -25.59
CA TYR A 67 -22.92 34.29 -26.78
C TYR A 67 -21.60 34.30 -27.56
N PRO A 68 -21.66 34.48 -28.89
CA PRO A 68 -20.46 34.53 -29.71
C PRO A 68 -19.46 35.60 -29.28
N GLY A 69 -18.19 35.23 -29.21
CA GLY A 69 -17.09 36.09 -28.83
C GLY A 69 -16.99 36.38 -27.33
N MET A 70 -17.72 35.63 -26.48
CA MET A 70 -17.56 35.75 -25.04
C MET A 70 -16.14 35.37 -24.60
N GLU A 71 -15.70 35.92 -23.47
CA GLU A 71 -14.49 35.42 -22.82
C GLU A 71 -14.76 34.01 -22.26
N THR A 72 -13.75 33.13 -22.32
CA THR A 72 -13.83 31.80 -21.72
C THR A 72 -14.25 31.92 -20.26
N LYS A 73 -15.32 31.22 -19.91
CA LYS A 73 -15.96 31.34 -18.61
C LYS A 73 -15.89 30.03 -17.86
N GLU A 74 -15.55 30.10 -16.58
CA GLU A 74 -15.74 28.99 -15.66
C GLU A 74 -17.21 28.88 -15.31
N VAL A 75 -17.85 27.81 -15.75
CA VAL A 75 -19.29 27.58 -15.57
C VAL A 75 -19.57 26.65 -14.40
N TYR A 76 -18.62 25.81 -14.03
CA TYR A 76 -18.76 24.91 -12.89
C TYR A 76 -17.40 24.52 -12.31
N GLN A 77 -17.34 24.34 -10.99
CA GLN A 77 -16.16 23.82 -10.29
C GLN A 77 -16.62 22.83 -9.21
N PHE A 78 -15.93 21.70 -9.11
CA PHE A 78 -16.20 20.67 -8.13
C PHE A 78 -14.90 20.01 -7.65
N ASP A 79 -14.94 19.51 -6.43
CA ASP A 79 -13.86 18.78 -5.80
C ASP A 79 -14.33 17.34 -5.51
N ILE A 80 -13.49 16.36 -5.81
CA ILE A 80 -13.66 14.97 -5.37
C ILE A 80 -12.81 14.80 -4.11
N GLN A 81 -13.47 14.54 -2.99
CA GLN A 81 -12.84 14.40 -1.68
C GLN A 81 -12.74 12.93 -1.31
N ARG A 82 -11.51 12.41 -1.27
CA ARG A 82 -11.19 11.15 -0.62
C ARG A 82 -11.14 11.41 0.88
N ASN A 83 -12.24 11.14 1.57
CA ASN A 83 -12.36 11.33 3.01
C ASN A 83 -11.59 10.21 3.74
N ASN A 84 -12.25 9.51 4.67
CA ASN A 84 -11.67 8.44 5.48
C ASN A 84 -11.37 7.13 4.70
N THR A 85 -11.22 7.21 3.37
CA THR A 85 -11.01 6.04 2.50
C THR A 85 -9.54 5.69 2.36
N GLU A 86 -9.11 4.67 3.09
CA GLU A 86 -7.72 4.18 3.09
C GLU A 86 -7.41 3.20 1.94
N LEU A 87 -8.43 2.65 1.28
CA LEU A 87 -8.26 1.66 0.20
C LEU A 87 -7.92 2.32 -1.15
N PRO A 88 -7.22 1.63 -2.06
CA PRO A 88 -6.99 2.11 -3.43
C PRO A 88 -8.31 2.34 -4.18
N LEU A 89 -8.35 3.43 -4.94
CA LEU A 89 -9.52 3.87 -5.69
C LEU A 89 -9.11 4.19 -7.13
N GLU A 90 -10.02 3.95 -8.05
CA GLU A 90 -10.00 4.55 -9.38
C GLU A 90 -11.21 5.47 -9.49
N TYR A 91 -10.96 6.69 -9.97
CA TYR A 91 -12.00 7.64 -10.33
C TYR A 91 -12.24 7.58 -11.83
N GLU A 92 -13.50 7.56 -12.19
CA GLU A 92 -13.99 7.69 -13.56
C GLU A 92 -14.86 8.95 -13.62
N VAL A 93 -14.37 9.98 -14.31
CA VAL A 93 -15.04 11.26 -14.51
C VAL A 93 -15.51 11.33 -15.96
N ASN A 94 -16.82 11.43 -16.15
CA ASN A 94 -17.47 11.42 -17.46
C ASN A 94 -18.28 12.71 -17.63
N LEU A 95 -17.97 13.48 -18.68
CA LEU A 95 -18.67 14.69 -19.07
C LEU A 95 -19.36 14.47 -20.42
N LYS A 96 -20.69 14.44 -20.42
CA LYS A 96 -21.50 14.28 -21.63
C LYS A 96 -22.25 15.56 -21.97
N LYS A 97 -22.28 15.87 -23.26
CA LYS A 97 -22.96 17.04 -23.83
C LYS A 97 -24.17 16.57 -24.61
N GLU A 98 -25.34 17.12 -24.33
CA GLU A 98 -26.60 16.73 -24.97
C GLU A 98 -27.42 17.95 -25.41
N GLY A 99 -28.24 17.79 -26.45
CA GLY A 99 -29.12 18.86 -26.93
C GLY A 99 -28.64 19.52 -28.22
N GLU A 100 -29.45 20.46 -28.71
CA GLU A 100 -29.27 21.05 -30.04
C GLU A 100 -28.07 21.97 -30.12
N LEU A 101 -27.71 22.60 -29.00
CA LEU A 101 -26.54 23.47 -28.89
C LEU A 101 -25.22 22.73 -29.13
N PHE A 102 -25.13 21.42 -28.86
CA PHE A 102 -23.89 20.64 -28.94
C PHE A 102 -23.85 19.66 -30.13
N LYS A 103 -24.70 19.88 -31.14
CA LYS A 103 -24.65 19.10 -32.39
C LYS A 103 -23.36 19.38 -33.17
N GLU A 104 -23.06 18.51 -34.14
CA GLU A 104 -21.91 18.66 -35.02
C GLU A 104 -21.87 20.06 -35.67
N GLY A 105 -20.71 20.70 -35.64
CA GLY A 105 -20.52 22.07 -36.15
C GLY A 105 -20.85 23.17 -35.15
N SER A 106 -21.19 22.84 -33.90
CA SER A 106 -21.39 23.85 -32.85
C SER A 106 -20.10 24.65 -32.59
N PRO A 107 -20.19 25.99 -32.52
CA PRO A 107 -19.09 26.84 -32.11
C PRO A 107 -18.85 26.81 -30.59
N VAL A 108 -19.78 26.25 -29.80
CA VAL A 108 -19.63 26.16 -28.34
C VAL A 108 -18.64 25.06 -27.96
N VAL A 109 -17.58 25.45 -27.26
CA VAL A 109 -16.55 24.57 -26.72
C VAL A 109 -16.75 24.43 -25.23
N ILE A 110 -16.83 23.19 -24.75
CA ILE A 110 -16.83 22.86 -23.33
C ILE A 110 -15.55 22.09 -23.04
N THR A 111 -14.78 22.59 -22.09
CA THR A 111 -13.49 22.02 -21.68
C THR A 111 -13.55 21.65 -20.21
N ILE A 112 -13.11 20.45 -19.86
CA ILE A 112 -12.88 20.06 -18.47
C ILE A 112 -11.39 20.19 -18.17
N GLU A 113 -11.05 20.79 -17.03
CA GLU A 113 -9.69 20.91 -16.56
C GLU A 113 -9.56 20.30 -15.17
N ARG A 114 -8.42 19.66 -14.93
CA ARG A 114 -8.02 19.12 -13.62
C ARG A 114 -6.88 19.96 -13.06
N ASN A 115 -6.92 20.22 -11.76
CA ASN A 115 -5.78 20.82 -11.06
C ASN A 115 -4.73 19.75 -10.75
N VAL A 116 -3.56 19.86 -11.37
CA VAL A 116 -2.40 19.01 -11.11
C VAL A 116 -1.27 19.88 -10.58
N GLU A 117 -0.88 19.67 -9.32
CA GLU A 117 0.21 20.40 -8.65
C GLU A 117 0.04 21.94 -8.69
N GLY A 118 -1.19 22.43 -8.54
CA GLY A 118 -1.50 23.86 -8.54
C GLY A 118 -1.61 24.48 -9.94
N LYS A 119 -1.66 23.67 -11.00
CA LYS A 119 -1.87 24.10 -12.38
C LYS A 119 -3.09 23.42 -12.97
N TRP A 120 -3.95 24.22 -13.60
CA TRP A 120 -5.06 23.70 -14.38
C TRP A 120 -4.55 23.15 -15.71
N VAL A 121 -4.87 21.88 -15.98
CA VAL A 121 -4.51 21.15 -17.20
C VAL A 121 -5.79 20.59 -17.80
N GLU A 122 -5.94 20.72 -19.11
CA GLU A 122 -7.06 20.11 -19.84
C GLU A 122 -7.10 18.60 -19.62
N ALA A 123 -8.29 18.10 -19.30
CA ALA A 123 -8.58 16.69 -19.07
C ALA A 123 -9.47 16.15 -20.18
N GLU A 124 -9.38 14.84 -20.43
CA GLU A 124 -10.27 14.18 -21.37
C GLU A 124 -11.71 14.18 -20.82
N PRO A 125 -12.74 14.34 -21.67
CA PRO A 125 -14.15 14.30 -21.25
C PRO A 125 -14.57 12.96 -20.59
N GLU A 126 -13.87 11.88 -20.91
CA GLU A 126 -13.99 10.58 -20.24
C GLU A 126 -12.62 10.21 -19.67
N LEU A 127 -12.40 10.47 -18.39
CA LEU A 127 -11.11 10.30 -17.73
C LEU A 127 -11.19 9.21 -16.66
N LYS A 128 -10.27 8.25 -16.72
CA LYS A 128 -10.04 7.26 -15.67
C LYS A 128 -8.65 7.42 -15.07
N PHE A 129 -8.56 7.49 -13.75
CA PHE A 129 -7.28 7.65 -13.07
C PHE A 129 -7.33 7.20 -11.61
N VAL A 130 -6.17 6.82 -11.08
CA VAL A 130 -5.96 6.64 -9.65
C VAL A 130 -5.60 7.99 -9.03
N PRO A 131 -6.30 8.45 -7.97
CA PRO A 131 -6.03 9.74 -7.36
C PRO A 131 -4.67 9.73 -6.64
N ASN A 132 -3.94 10.85 -6.76
CA ASN A 132 -2.63 11.02 -6.13
C ASN A 132 -2.69 11.99 -4.92
N SER A 133 -3.87 12.55 -4.65
CA SER A 133 -4.14 13.45 -3.54
C SER A 133 -5.47 13.09 -2.86
N ASP A 134 -5.65 13.59 -1.63
CA ASP A 134 -6.90 13.44 -0.89
C ASP A 134 -8.02 14.29 -1.49
N VAL A 135 -7.68 15.35 -2.23
CA VAL A 135 -8.63 16.21 -2.92
C VAL A 135 -8.20 16.37 -4.37
N GLU A 136 -9.08 15.99 -5.28
CA GLU A 136 -8.91 16.17 -6.72
C GLU A 136 -9.87 17.26 -7.20
N GLN A 137 -9.32 18.36 -7.74
CA GLN A 137 -10.11 19.53 -8.12
C GLN A 137 -10.32 19.58 -9.63
N PHE A 138 -11.55 19.88 -10.03
CA PHE A 138 -11.96 19.98 -11.42
C PHE A 138 -12.75 21.26 -11.67
N ARG A 139 -12.62 21.79 -12.88
CA ARG A 139 -13.47 22.86 -13.38
C ARG A 139 -13.90 22.61 -14.81
N ILE A 140 -15.06 23.14 -15.15
CA ILE A 140 -15.63 23.10 -16.48
C ILE A 140 -15.66 24.53 -17.00
N LEU A 141 -15.06 24.73 -18.16
CA LEU A 141 -15.03 25.98 -18.88
C LEU A 141 -15.98 25.89 -20.08
N ALA A 142 -16.69 26.99 -20.35
CA ALA A 142 -17.45 27.19 -21.57
C ALA A 142 -16.85 28.35 -22.36
N ASP A 143 -16.71 28.15 -23.66
CA ASP A 143 -16.25 29.15 -24.60
C ASP A 143 -17.14 29.14 -25.85
N TRP A 144 -17.35 30.30 -26.45
CA TRP A 144 -18.04 30.44 -27.73
C TRP A 144 -17.25 31.43 -28.59
N PRO A 145 -16.17 30.97 -29.26
CA PRO A 145 -15.44 31.80 -30.20
C PRO A 145 -16.33 32.21 -31.38
N HIS A 146 -16.11 33.40 -31.92
CA HIS A 146 -16.80 33.83 -33.13
C HIS A 146 -16.58 32.85 -34.29
N SER A 147 -17.66 32.52 -35.00
CA SER A 147 -17.65 31.66 -36.16
C SER A 147 -18.60 32.16 -37.26
N ASP A 148 -18.42 31.63 -38.47
CA ASP A 148 -19.29 31.97 -39.61
C ASP A 148 -20.73 31.41 -39.46
N ASN A 149 -20.95 30.49 -38.52
CA ASN A 149 -22.23 29.80 -38.29
C ASN A 149 -22.86 30.10 -36.92
N ASP A 150 -22.39 31.13 -36.21
CA ASP A 150 -22.92 31.57 -34.91
C ASP A 150 -24.46 31.70 -34.89
N ILE A 151 -25.03 32.24 -35.97
CA ILE A 151 -26.47 32.47 -36.10
C ILE A 151 -27.29 31.18 -36.09
N ASP A 152 -26.73 30.07 -36.57
CA ASP A 152 -27.42 28.78 -36.68
C ASP A 152 -27.64 28.13 -35.31
N PHE A 153 -26.86 28.54 -34.31
CA PHE A 153 -26.90 28.03 -32.94
C PHE A 153 -27.60 29.00 -31.97
N GLN A 154 -28.07 30.15 -32.45
CA GLN A 154 -28.76 31.14 -31.62
C GLN A 154 -30.06 30.57 -31.03
N GLY A 155 -30.20 30.66 -29.70
CA GLY A 155 -31.40 30.21 -28.99
C GLY A 155 -31.55 28.70 -28.87
N LEU A 156 -30.58 27.92 -29.38
CA LEU A 156 -30.51 26.49 -29.12
C LEU A 156 -30.03 26.25 -27.69
N THR A 157 -30.59 25.22 -27.07
CA THR A 157 -30.25 24.83 -25.70
C THR A 157 -29.50 23.51 -25.68
N GLY A 158 -28.66 23.32 -24.66
CA GLY A 158 -27.95 22.08 -24.41
C GLY A 158 -27.84 21.84 -22.92
N LYS A 159 -27.56 20.59 -22.55
CA LYS A 159 -27.34 20.15 -21.18
C LYS A 159 -25.98 19.49 -21.06
N ILE A 160 -25.39 19.58 -19.87
CA ILE A 160 -24.15 18.90 -19.54
C ILE A 160 -24.44 17.92 -18.41
N HIS A 161 -24.10 16.66 -18.63
CA HIS A 161 -24.21 15.60 -17.64
C HIS A 161 -22.82 15.22 -17.15
N LEU A 162 -22.54 15.54 -15.89
CA LEU A 162 -21.30 15.18 -15.21
C LEU A 162 -21.57 13.95 -14.33
N GLN A 163 -20.80 12.89 -14.54
CA GLN A 163 -20.83 11.69 -13.73
C GLN A 163 -19.45 11.42 -13.16
N VAL A 164 -19.37 11.29 -11.84
CA VAL A 164 -18.16 10.89 -11.12
C VAL A 164 -18.44 9.54 -10.48
N ILE A 165 -17.65 8.52 -10.83
CA ILE A 165 -17.74 7.19 -10.24
C ILE A 165 -16.42 6.90 -9.53
N ALA A 166 -16.51 6.60 -8.24
CA ALA A 166 -15.40 6.03 -7.49
C ALA A 166 -15.55 4.51 -7.43
N LYS A 167 -14.56 3.78 -7.95
CA LYS A 167 -14.48 2.33 -7.84
C LYS A 167 -13.32 1.96 -6.95
N GLN A 168 -13.58 1.10 -5.96
CA GLN A 168 -12.49 0.43 -5.28
C GLN A 168 -11.77 -0.46 -6.29
N THR A 169 -10.47 -0.28 -6.41
CA THR A 169 -9.62 -1.20 -7.15
C THR A 169 -8.92 -2.11 -6.16
N ASP A 170 -8.47 -3.27 -6.62
CA ASP A 170 -7.61 -4.15 -5.81
C ASP A 170 -6.22 -3.54 -5.54
N GLY A 171 -6.02 -2.26 -5.90
CA GLY A 171 -4.72 -1.61 -6.03
C GLY A 171 -3.93 -2.20 -7.20
N GLU A 172 -2.82 -1.56 -7.56
CA GLU A 172 -1.67 -2.40 -7.91
C GLU A 172 -1.33 -3.14 -6.62
N GLU A 173 -1.78 -4.39 -6.50
CA GLU A 173 -1.10 -5.29 -5.58
C GLU A 173 0.38 -5.21 -5.98
N PRO A 174 1.31 -4.88 -5.05
CA PRO A 174 2.72 -5.12 -5.34
C PRO A 174 2.79 -6.56 -5.84
N ALA A 175 3.43 -6.77 -7.00
CA ALA A 175 3.37 -8.04 -7.71
C ALA A 175 3.50 -9.17 -6.70
N GLY A 176 2.40 -9.90 -6.45
CA GLY A 176 2.36 -10.87 -5.36
C GLY A 176 3.58 -11.79 -5.42
N PRO A 177 4.11 -12.22 -4.26
CA PRO A 177 5.40 -12.89 -4.18
C PRO A 177 5.53 -14.01 -5.24
N PRO A 178 6.73 -14.19 -5.81
CA PRO A 178 8.02 -13.73 -5.27
C PRO A 178 8.43 -12.32 -5.73
N TYR A 179 8.86 -11.48 -4.78
CA TYR A 179 9.61 -10.26 -5.09
C TYR A 179 11.09 -10.58 -5.25
N TYR A 180 11.79 -9.76 -6.04
CA TYR A 180 13.23 -9.90 -6.21
C TYR A 180 13.98 -8.63 -5.84
N THR A 181 15.10 -8.80 -5.14
CA THR A 181 15.98 -7.68 -4.79
C THR A 181 16.79 -7.21 -5.98
N GLY A 182 17.10 -5.92 -6.04
CA GLY A 182 18.26 -5.38 -6.73
C GLY A 182 19.56 -5.78 -6.02
N ALA A 183 20.47 -4.83 -5.78
CA ALA A 183 21.69 -5.10 -5.03
C ALA A 183 21.45 -5.34 -3.53
N ILE A 184 22.08 -6.37 -2.99
CA ILE A 184 22.23 -6.60 -1.54
C ILE A 184 23.70 -6.44 -1.18
N GLU A 185 23.98 -5.65 -0.14
CA GLU A 185 25.31 -5.53 0.44
C GLU A 185 25.29 -5.83 1.93
N PHE A 186 26.19 -6.70 2.38
CA PHE A 186 26.27 -7.12 3.77
C PHE A 186 27.71 -7.01 4.29
N LYS A 187 27.87 -6.27 5.38
CA LYS A 187 29.16 -6.07 6.05
C LYS A 187 28.97 -6.20 7.56
N VAL A 188 29.73 -7.13 8.15
CA VAL A 188 29.48 -7.62 9.50
C VAL A 188 30.38 -6.97 10.55
N THR A 189 31.60 -6.61 10.14
CA THR A 189 32.59 -5.99 11.02
C THR A 189 33.15 -4.73 10.36
N PRO A 190 33.60 -3.72 11.15
CA PRO A 190 34.11 -2.45 10.62
C PRO A 190 35.24 -2.63 9.60
N ASN A 191 36.15 -3.57 9.87
CA ASN A 191 37.32 -3.88 9.05
C ASN A 191 37.11 -5.11 8.14
N GLY A 192 35.90 -5.67 8.13
CA GLY A 192 35.58 -6.87 7.36
C GLY A 192 35.34 -6.58 5.88
N ARG A 193 35.32 -7.66 5.10
CA ARG A 193 34.88 -7.64 3.69
C ARG A 193 33.38 -7.32 3.62
N THR A 194 32.99 -6.58 2.58
CA THR A 194 31.59 -6.46 2.17
C THR A 194 31.25 -7.59 1.21
N TYR A 195 30.24 -8.39 1.53
CA TYR A 195 29.65 -9.36 0.63
C TYR A 195 28.55 -8.69 -0.18
N LYS A 196 28.45 -9.03 -1.46
CA LYS A 196 27.43 -8.48 -2.36
C LYS A 196 26.75 -9.61 -3.11
N THR A 197 25.45 -9.48 -3.31
CA THR A 197 24.65 -10.34 -4.20
C THR A 197 23.51 -9.50 -4.80
N SER A 198 22.71 -10.10 -5.67
CA SER A 198 21.54 -9.45 -6.25
C SER A 198 20.55 -10.48 -6.75
N ASN A 199 19.35 -10.03 -7.12
CA ASN A 199 18.30 -10.87 -7.71
C ASN A 199 17.94 -12.06 -6.81
N LYS A 200 17.71 -11.78 -5.53
CA LYS A 200 17.28 -12.77 -4.54
C LYS A 200 15.81 -12.62 -4.25
N GLU A 201 15.15 -13.74 -4.01
CA GLU A 201 13.76 -13.75 -3.61
C GLU A 201 13.64 -13.12 -2.22
N ILE A 202 12.69 -12.21 -2.08
CA ILE A 202 12.44 -11.47 -0.83
C ILE A 202 10.96 -11.51 -0.51
N ASP A 203 10.66 -11.82 0.74
CA ASP A 203 9.33 -11.73 1.33
C ASP A 203 9.34 -10.72 2.46
N PHE A 204 8.28 -9.93 2.59
CA PHE A 204 8.12 -8.99 3.70
C PHE A 204 6.67 -8.89 4.11
N TYR A 205 6.42 -8.94 5.42
CA TYR A 205 5.08 -9.03 5.99
C TYR A 205 5.07 -8.54 7.45
N LEU A 206 3.87 -8.38 8.01
CA LEU A 206 3.69 -8.21 9.45
C LEU A 206 3.42 -9.59 10.06
N ASN A 207 4.12 -9.95 11.13
CA ASN A 207 3.83 -11.19 11.87
C ASN A 207 2.53 -11.07 12.69
N ASP A 208 2.15 -12.14 13.39
CA ASP A 208 0.94 -12.19 14.23
C ASP A 208 0.92 -11.14 15.35
N ASP A 209 2.09 -10.65 15.76
CA ASP A 209 2.27 -9.62 16.78
C ASP A 209 2.29 -8.19 16.18
N GLY A 210 2.11 -8.06 14.86
CA GLY A 210 2.11 -6.80 14.13
C GLY A 210 3.51 -6.24 13.85
N GLU A 211 4.56 -7.04 14.03
CA GLU A 211 5.94 -6.65 13.83
C GLU A 211 6.40 -6.89 12.39
N LYS A 212 7.25 -6.00 11.87
CA LYS A 212 7.81 -6.11 10.53
C LYS A 212 8.79 -7.28 10.41
N VAL A 213 8.56 -8.15 9.43
CA VAL A 213 9.44 -9.26 9.07
C VAL A 213 9.86 -9.12 7.61
N ILE A 214 11.13 -9.34 7.34
CA ILE A 214 11.73 -9.36 5.99
C ILE A 214 12.57 -10.64 5.89
N GLU A 215 12.33 -11.48 4.92
CA GLU A 215 13.04 -12.74 4.69
C GLU A 215 13.63 -12.73 3.28
N VAL A 216 14.90 -13.09 3.14
CA VAL A 216 15.58 -13.15 1.84
C VAL A 216 16.16 -14.54 1.64
N SER A 217 15.69 -15.20 0.59
CA SER A 217 16.11 -16.53 0.18
C SER A 217 17.25 -16.42 -0.84
N MET A 218 18.40 -16.98 -0.49
CA MET A 218 19.62 -16.95 -1.31
C MET A 218 19.61 -17.99 -2.44
N GLY A 219 18.86 -19.08 -2.25
CA GLY A 219 18.85 -20.24 -3.13
C GLY A 219 20.11 -21.10 -3.01
N ASP A 220 20.26 -22.07 -3.92
CA ASP A 220 21.46 -22.91 -4.00
C ASP A 220 22.67 -22.05 -4.41
N GLY A 221 23.60 -21.85 -3.47
CA GLY A 221 24.78 -21.00 -3.68
C GLY A 221 25.71 -21.52 -4.79
N GLU A 222 26.60 -20.65 -5.27
CA GLU A 222 27.65 -21.06 -6.22
C GLU A 222 28.62 -22.03 -5.55
N ALA A 223 28.51 -23.33 -5.85
CA ALA A 223 29.32 -24.39 -5.22
C ALA A 223 30.83 -24.19 -5.40
N ASP A 224 31.24 -23.46 -6.45
CA ASP A 224 32.63 -23.28 -6.84
C ASP A 224 33.28 -22.02 -6.22
N ASP A 225 32.52 -21.08 -5.64
CA ASP A 225 33.09 -19.93 -4.91
C ASP A 225 32.77 -20.00 -3.41
N PRO A 226 33.72 -20.47 -2.56
CA PRO A 226 33.52 -20.51 -1.11
C PRO A 226 33.36 -19.11 -0.48
N ASN A 227 33.61 -18.03 -1.23
CA ASN A 227 33.41 -16.64 -0.80
C ASN A 227 32.14 -16.00 -1.38
N ALA A 228 31.32 -16.75 -2.12
CA ALA A 228 30.01 -16.31 -2.55
C ALA A 228 29.16 -15.90 -1.35
N PHE A 229 28.26 -14.94 -1.56
CA PHE A 229 27.39 -14.41 -0.50
C PHE A 229 26.57 -15.53 0.15
N GLU A 230 26.03 -16.42 -0.68
CA GLU A 230 25.19 -17.56 -0.33
C GLU A 230 25.94 -18.56 0.55
N ASN A 231 27.25 -18.68 0.38
CA ASN A 231 28.11 -19.56 1.17
C ASN A 231 28.59 -18.92 2.48
N LYS A 232 28.64 -17.59 2.56
CA LYS A 232 29.16 -16.85 3.73
C LYS A 232 28.08 -16.31 4.66
N VAL A 233 26.97 -15.85 4.08
CA VAL A 233 25.85 -15.25 4.80
C VAL A 233 24.69 -16.25 4.86
N GLY A 234 24.38 -16.88 3.72
CA GLY A 234 23.21 -17.75 3.57
C GLY A 234 21.91 -16.95 3.62
N ASP A 235 20.79 -17.67 3.78
CA ASP A 235 19.48 -17.04 3.95
C ASP A 235 19.50 -16.12 5.17
N PHE A 236 18.74 -15.04 5.11
CA PHE A 236 18.67 -14.13 6.24
C PHE A 236 17.27 -13.57 6.42
N ARG A 237 16.96 -13.23 7.67
CA ARG A 237 15.73 -12.54 8.05
C ARG A 237 16.00 -11.34 8.93
N ILE A 238 15.13 -10.35 8.85
CA ILE A 238 15.13 -9.15 9.67
C ILE A 238 13.77 -9.11 10.37
N VAL A 239 13.78 -9.02 11.70
CA VAL A 239 12.56 -8.99 12.51
C VAL A 239 12.59 -7.75 13.39
N GLU A 240 11.53 -6.96 13.35
CA GLU A 240 11.28 -5.94 14.35
C GLU A 240 10.85 -6.63 15.66
N GLU A 241 11.56 -6.43 16.76
CA GLU A 241 11.25 -7.07 18.04
C GLU A 241 11.75 -6.17 19.18
N ASP A 242 10.88 -5.90 20.18
CA ASP A 242 11.18 -5.04 21.33
C ASP A 242 11.67 -3.62 20.96
N GLY A 243 11.20 -3.07 19.84
CA GLY A 243 11.64 -1.76 19.34
C GLY A 243 13.06 -1.75 18.72
N TRP A 244 13.53 -2.90 18.23
CA TRP A 244 14.78 -3.05 17.48
C TRP A 244 14.55 -3.86 16.21
N PHE A 245 15.28 -3.57 15.15
CA PHE A 245 15.45 -4.49 14.02
C PHE A 245 16.58 -5.46 14.33
N ARG A 246 16.25 -6.75 14.39
CA ARG A 246 17.19 -7.85 14.60
C ARG A 246 17.48 -8.53 13.27
N VAL A 247 18.76 -8.57 12.89
CA VAL A 247 19.23 -9.24 11.67
C VAL A 247 19.75 -10.62 12.03
N TYR A 248 19.18 -11.65 11.40
CA TYR A 248 19.55 -13.06 11.55
C TYR A 248 20.00 -13.62 10.21
N THR A 249 21.14 -14.29 10.18
CA THR A 249 21.71 -14.94 8.99
C THR A 249 22.00 -16.39 9.31
N GLU A 250 21.86 -17.27 8.33
CA GLU A 250 22.09 -18.71 8.48
C GLU A 250 23.56 -19.03 8.82
N LYS A 251 24.53 -18.35 8.17
CA LYS A 251 25.94 -18.77 8.18
C LYS A 251 26.90 -17.77 8.84
N GLU A 252 26.51 -16.50 9.00
CA GLU A 252 27.38 -15.49 9.62
C GLU A 252 27.24 -15.47 11.15
N TYR A 253 28.36 -15.66 11.83
CA TYR A 253 28.41 -15.80 13.29
C TYR A 253 27.87 -14.56 14.02
N TYR A 254 28.25 -13.36 13.62
CA TYR A 254 27.87 -12.11 14.31
C TYR A 254 26.44 -11.63 14.03
N ALA A 255 25.72 -12.37 13.18
CA ALA A 255 24.30 -12.19 12.95
C ALA A 255 23.56 -13.53 13.10
N SER A 256 24.08 -14.45 13.93
CA SER A 256 23.38 -15.70 14.25
C SER A 256 22.29 -15.49 15.30
N GLU A 257 21.40 -16.46 15.48
CA GLU A 257 20.40 -16.51 16.57
C GLU A 257 21.03 -16.27 17.96
N THR A 258 22.28 -16.70 18.15
CA THR A 258 23.00 -16.58 19.43
C THR A 258 23.79 -15.27 19.59
N GLN A 259 24.00 -14.54 18.49
CA GLN A 259 24.76 -13.30 18.43
C GLN A 259 23.95 -12.29 17.60
N MET A 260 22.94 -11.71 18.26
CA MET A 260 21.98 -10.83 17.60
C MET A 260 22.62 -9.52 17.14
N TRP A 261 22.58 -9.25 15.83
CA TRP A 261 22.78 -7.91 15.33
C TRP A 261 21.50 -7.10 15.49
N ARG A 262 21.54 -6.09 16.35
CA ARG A 262 20.44 -5.15 16.59
C ARG A 262 20.71 -3.78 15.97
N VAL A 263 19.70 -3.22 15.33
CA VAL A 263 19.67 -1.88 14.75
C VAL A 263 18.46 -1.16 15.33
N ARG A 264 18.64 0.08 15.76
CA ARG A 264 17.50 0.87 16.25
C ARG A 264 16.65 1.34 15.07
N PRO A 265 15.33 1.54 15.24
CA PRO A 265 14.48 2.08 14.19
C PRO A 265 15.00 3.41 13.61
N ASP A 266 15.54 4.30 14.45
CA ASP A 266 16.13 5.59 14.03
C ASP A 266 17.48 5.46 13.29
N ALA A 267 18.07 4.25 13.27
CA ALA A 267 19.29 3.93 12.56
C ALA A 267 19.04 3.16 11.25
N VAL A 268 17.78 2.93 10.88
CA VAL A 268 17.42 2.45 9.55
C VAL A 268 17.40 3.65 8.61
N ASP A 269 18.30 3.64 7.64
CA ASP A 269 18.46 4.69 6.65
C ASP A 269 17.64 4.35 5.40
N VAL A 270 16.65 5.21 5.14
CA VAL A 270 15.75 5.19 3.98
C VAL A 270 15.90 6.48 3.16
N SER A 271 17.04 7.19 3.26
CA SER A 271 17.24 8.46 2.56
C SER A 271 17.36 8.30 1.04
N LYS A 272 17.64 7.09 0.55
CA LYS A 272 17.71 6.75 -0.87
C LYS A 272 16.46 5.94 -1.24
N ALA A 273 15.65 6.49 -2.15
CA ALA A 273 14.46 5.80 -2.65
C ALA A 273 14.80 4.40 -3.20
N GLY A 274 13.99 3.41 -2.82
CA GLY A 274 14.17 2.01 -3.23
C GLY A 274 15.28 1.25 -2.49
N VAL A 275 15.87 1.82 -1.44
CA VAL A 275 16.92 1.16 -0.66
C VAL A 275 16.63 1.26 0.85
N ILE A 276 16.66 0.12 1.53
CA ILE A 276 16.67 0.06 2.99
C ILE A 276 18.08 -0.27 3.45
N ARG A 277 18.65 0.56 4.32
CA ARG A 277 19.97 0.35 4.89
C ARG A 277 19.90 0.27 6.42
N LEU A 278 20.21 -0.89 6.96
CA LEU A 278 20.35 -1.13 8.40
C LEU A 278 21.81 -0.93 8.80
N ALA A 279 22.12 0.17 9.47
CA ALA A 279 23.49 0.48 9.91
C ALA A 279 23.68 0.20 11.41
N LYS A 280 24.78 -0.47 11.76
CA LYS A 280 25.26 -0.56 13.15
C LYS A 280 26.25 0.55 13.42
N VAL A 281 26.17 1.14 14.61
CA VAL A 281 27.20 2.08 15.09
C VAL A 281 28.56 1.39 14.97
N LEU A 282 29.52 2.06 14.29
CA LEU A 282 30.90 1.61 14.00
C LEU A 282 31.15 0.87 12.68
N GLY A 283 30.20 0.75 11.75
CA GLY A 283 30.51 0.41 10.34
C GLY A 283 29.98 -0.92 9.76
N PRO A 284 29.45 -1.89 10.53
CA PRO A 284 28.63 -2.96 9.96
C PRO A 284 27.34 -2.40 9.35
N TYR A 285 26.93 -2.92 8.19
CA TYR A 285 25.66 -2.55 7.57
C TYR A 285 25.09 -3.67 6.69
N LEU A 286 23.77 -3.70 6.59
CA LEU A 286 23.02 -4.45 5.59
C LEU A 286 22.28 -3.44 4.73
N SER A 287 22.39 -3.54 3.42
CA SER A 287 21.68 -2.71 2.46
C SER A 287 20.94 -3.61 1.49
N ILE A 288 19.66 -3.35 1.27
CA ILE A 288 18.80 -4.09 0.35
C ILE A 288 18.15 -3.07 -0.58
N GLU A 289 18.40 -3.22 -1.88
CA GLU A 289 17.69 -2.50 -2.93
C GLU A 289 16.44 -3.30 -3.32
N SER A 290 15.27 -2.73 -3.07
CA SER A 290 13.97 -3.21 -3.55
C SER A 290 12.99 -2.07 -3.39
N LYS A 291 12.29 -1.72 -4.47
CA LYS A 291 11.30 -0.64 -4.46
C LYS A 291 10.10 -1.04 -3.62
N GLU A 292 9.64 -2.27 -3.79
CA GLU A 292 8.48 -2.87 -3.13
C GLU A 292 8.69 -2.94 -1.62
N LEU A 293 9.87 -3.43 -1.19
CA LEU A 293 10.26 -3.43 0.23
C LEU A 293 10.34 -2.01 0.80
N TYR A 294 10.96 -1.08 0.05
CA TYR A 294 11.11 0.31 0.49
C TYR A 294 9.74 0.98 0.71
N ASP A 295 8.86 0.88 -0.29
CA ASP A 295 7.52 1.48 -0.27
C ASP A 295 6.70 0.91 0.90
N TRP A 296 6.73 -0.42 1.08
CA TRP A 296 6.14 -1.10 2.25
C TRP A 296 6.70 -0.59 3.58
N TYR A 297 8.02 -0.42 3.69
CA TYR A 297 8.65 -0.02 4.94
C TYR A 297 8.31 1.41 5.36
N VAL A 298 8.35 2.36 4.41
CA VAL A 298 8.07 3.78 4.69
C VAL A 298 6.57 4.10 4.75
N GLY A 299 5.70 3.12 4.46
CA GLY A 299 4.25 3.31 4.42
C GLY A 299 3.79 4.14 3.22
N LYS A 300 4.59 4.21 2.16
CA LYS A 300 4.15 4.73 0.86
C LYS A 300 3.44 3.59 0.17
N LYS A 301 2.11 3.62 0.18
CA LYS A 301 1.29 2.82 -0.72
C LYS A 301 0.94 3.67 -1.92
#